data_AF-A0AAC8W7F7-F1
#
_entry.id   AF-A0AAC8W7F7-F1
#
_cell.length_a   1.000
_cell.length_b   1.000
_cell.length_c   1.000
_cell.angle_alpha   90.00
_cell.angle_beta   90.00
_cell.angle_gamma   90.00
#
_symmetry.space_group_name_H-M   'P 1'
#
loop_
_entity.id
_entity.type
_entity.pdbx_description
1 polymer ?
#
loop_
_entity_poly.entity_id
_entity_poly.type
_entity_poly.pdbx_seq_one_letter_code
_entity_poly.pdbx_strand_id
1 'polypeptide(L)'
;MDGQGSYTAGGHTQTWEYANRTNEWFVGTKPKDGWTTQIARVHIFSSTSEYTRNTQLPRLSYLNRAGSQQGINYAGADLKRVEAAVSPDYQYFMIATIDRYNTGYFSIYYLDDINTALDNAGVNDVNIKTLTSVKAFIIPSFVDNIGSIQGYDIDNGANYIYVSSQHSPGYEDISRKIVKIPWGSQNPSEWDFVRLDSNSTINSFSGNYQTEFESVQVIDNNVWLTVAYHDMDTSTNLTVMNRIYKISW
;
A
#
# COMPACT_ATOMS: atom_id res chain seq x y z
N MET A 1 0.36 15.84 -12.51
CA MET A 1 1.82 15.80 -12.26
C MET A 1 2.41 14.93 -13.35
N ASP A 2 2.88 15.53 -14.44
CA ASP A 2 3.45 14.77 -15.55
C ASP A 2 4.97 14.76 -15.40
N GLY A 3 5.48 13.61 -14.96
CA GLY A 3 6.91 13.35 -14.78
C GLY A 3 7.31 11.99 -15.38
N GLN A 4 6.77 11.64 -16.55
CA GLN A 4 7.28 10.52 -17.34
C GLN A 4 8.52 10.99 -18.13
N GLY A 5 9.71 10.93 -17.53
CA GLY A 5 10.91 11.36 -18.26
C GLY A 5 12.22 11.47 -17.48
N SER A 6 12.45 10.64 -16.47
CA SER A 6 13.79 10.34 -15.93
C SER A 6 13.63 9.22 -14.92
N TYR A 7 14.64 8.36 -14.75
CA TYR A 7 14.60 7.31 -13.73
C TYR A 7 14.41 7.98 -12.36
N THR A 8 13.20 7.94 -11.82
CA THR A 8 12.91 8.37 -10.45
C THR A 8 13.18 7.20 -9.51
N ALA A 9 13.64 7.48 -8.29
CA ALA A 9 13.81 6.42 -7.29
C ALA A 9 12.46 5.76 -6.96
N GLY A 10 11.40 6.56 -6.88
CA GLY A 10 10.03 6.12 -6.64
C GLY A 10 9.30 5.64 -7.88
N GLY A 11 8.13 5.07 -7.67
CA GLY A 11 7.13 4.76 -8.69
C GLY A 11 5.74 5.00 -8.13
N HIS A 12 4.70 4.53 -8.82
CA HIS A 12 3.36 4.51 -8.24
C HIS A 12 3.33 3.52 -7.06
N THR A 13 2.97 4.02 -5.89
CA THR A 13 2.90 3.29 -4.62
C THR A 13 1.87 3.94 -3.73
N GLN A 14 1.23 3.14 -2.89
CA GLN A 14 0.35 3.59 -1.82
C GLN A 14 1.05 3.59 -0.45
N THR A 15 2.28 3.09 -0.39
CA THR A 15 3.08 3.03 0.84
C THR A 15 3.63 4.40 1.20
N TRP A 16 3.18 4.92 2.34
CA TRP A 16 3.77 6.06 3.03
C TRP A 16 3.66 5.83 4.54
N GLU A 17 4.61 5.07 5.08
CA GLU A 17 4.50 4.56 6.45
C GLU A 17 5.60 5.08 7.35
N TYR A 18 5.26 5.55 8.55
CA TYR A 18 6.27 5.98 9.50
C TYR A 18 7.08 4.77 9.99
N ALA A 19 8.40 4.83 9.88
CA ALA A 19 9.26 3.69 10.16
C ALA A 19 9.50 3.42 11.66
N ASN A 20 8.84 4.17 12.56
CA ASN A 20 9.16 4.20 13.98
C ASN A 20 10.64 4.54 14.27
N ARG A 21 11.17 5.46 13.47
CA ARG A 21 12.52 6.03 13.55
C ARG A 21 12.44 7.50 13.13
N THR A 22 13.14 8.37 13.85
CA THR A 22 13.04 9.82 13.65
C THR A 22 13.30 10.21 12.19
N ASN A 23 12.31 10.89 11.59
CA ASN A 23 12.33 11.35 10.20
C ASN A 23 12.49 10.24 9.15
N GLU A 24 12.22 8.98 9.48
CA GLU A 24 12.30 7.88 8.53
C GLU A 24 10.93 7.33 8.17
N TRP A 25 10.74 7.07 6.88
CA TRP A 25 9.48 6.63 6.29
C TRP A 25 9.73 5.49 5.32
N PHE A 26 8.84 4.52 5.25
CA PHE A 26 8.84 3.51 4.19
C PHE A 26 8.09 4.02 2.98
N VAL A 27 8.66 3.77 1.80
CA VAL A 27 8.11 4.18 0.51
C VAL A 27 8.35 3.10 -0.54
N GLY A 28 7.43 2.95 -1.47
CA GLY A 28 7.66 2.14 -2.66
C GLY A 28 8.78 2.72 -3.54
N THR A 29 9.63 1.85 -4.06
CA THR A 29 10.77 2.23 -4.91
C THR A 29 10.97 1.22 -6.05
N LYS A 30 11.90 1.52 -6.97
CA LYS A 30 12.25 0.67 -8.12
C LYS A 30 11.02 0.39 -9.02
N PRO A 31 10.58 1.38 -9.80
CA PRO A 31 9.43 1.22 -10.68
C PRO A 31 9.67 0.15 -11.76
N LYS A 32 8.65 -0.65 -12.02
CA LYS A 32 8.50 -1.58 -13.15
C LYS A 32 7.08 -1.42 -13.67
N ASP A 33 6.93 -1.05 -14.93
CA ASP A 33 5.62 -0.79 -15.56
C ASP A 33 4.77 0.22 -14.75
N GLY A 34 5.43 1.26 -14.21
CA GLY A 34 4.81 2.30 -13.38
C GLY A 34 4.68 1.95 -11.90
N TRP A 35 4.60 0.67 -11.54
CA TRP A 35 4.41 0.20 -10.16
C TRP A 35 5.73 -0.07 -9.44
N THR A 36 5.76 0.13 -8.12
CA THR A 36 6.95 -0.17 -7.32
C THR A 36 7.11 -1.66 -7.05
N THR A 37 8.36 -2.13 -6.94
CA THR A 37 8.70 -3.55 -6.72
C THR A 37 9.62 -3.79 -5.53
N GLN A 38 9.98 -2.73 -4.83
CA GLN A 38 10.78 -2.72 -3.61
C GLN A 38 10.18 -1.72 -2.63
N ILE A 39 10.50 -1.88 -1.35
CA ILE A 39 10.19 -0.90 -0.31
C ILE A 39 11.52 -0.35 0.21
N ALA A 40 11.71 0.96 0.13
CA ALA A 40 12.84 1.67 0.70
C ALA A 40 12.47 2.31 2.04
N ARG A 41 13.46 2.58 2.87
CA ARG A 41 13.33 3.50 4.00
C ARG A 41 14.05 4.80 3.65
N VAL A 42 13.30 5.90 3.61
CA VAL A 42 13.79 7.23 3.27
C VAL A 42 13.93 8.08 4.52
N HIS A 43 15.03 8.82 4.62
CA HIS A 43 15.24 9.80 5.67
C HIS A 43 14.91 11.21 5.16
N ILE A 44 13.89 11.85 5.73
CA ILE A 44 13.40 13.17 5.31
C ILE A 44 13.81 14.22 6.35
N PHE A 45 15.00 14.78 6.16
CA PHE A 45 15.54 15.82 7.03
C PHE A 45 15.20 17.24 6.56
N SER A 46 14.70 17.40 5.34
CA SER A 46 14.31 18.69 4.76
C SER A 46 13.25 18.53 3.67
N SER A 47 12.56 19.62 3.33
CA SER A 47 11.59 19.66 2.24
C SER A 47 12.22 19.56 0.83
N THR A 48 13.56 19.53 0.74
CA THR A 48 14.31 19.47 -0.52
C THR A 48 15.11 18.18 -0.68
N SER A 49 14.91 17.20 0.21
CA SER A 49 15.57 15.91 0.10
C SER A 49 15.06 15.18 -1.15
N GLU A 50 15.95 14.92 -2.11
CA GLU A 50 15.64 14.26 -3.38
C GLU A 50 16.50 13.01 -3.59
N TYR A 51 15.88 11.93 -4.07
CA TYR A 51 16.54 10.69 -4.43
C TYR A 51 16.17 10.32 -5.87
N THR A 52 17.17 10.19 -6.73
CA THR A 52 16.98 9.87 -8.16
C THR A 52 17.14 8.38 -8.44
N ARG A 53 17.76 7.62 -7.52
CA ARG A 53 17.92 6.17 -7.67
C ARG A 53 17.55 5.45 -6.38
N ASN A 54 16.85 4.33 -6.50
CA ASN A 54 16.54 3.46 -5.37
C ASN A 54 17.81 2.96 -4.65
N THR A 55 18.94 2.87 -5.34
CA THR A 55 20.24 2.46 -4.77
C THR A 55 20.88 3.50 -3.85
N GLN A 56 20.28 4.70 -3.72
CA GLN A 56 20.67 5.69 -2.72
C GLN A 56 20.02 5.45 -1.36
N LEU A 57 19.11 4.47 -1.27
CA LEU A 57 18.28 4.20 -0.10
C LEU A 57 18.51 2.78 0.42
N PRO A 58 18.51 2.57 1.76
CA PRO A 58 18.28 1.26 2.34
C PRO A 58 16.94 0.74 1.83
N ARG A 59 16.91 -0.51 1.36
CA ARG A 59 15.70 -1.07 0.73
C ARG A 59 15.59 -2.57 0.89
N LEU A 60 14.36 -3.04 0.96
CA LEU A 60 14.03 -4.46 0.92
C LEU A 60 13.97 -4.94 -0.55
N SER A 61 14.56 -6.10 -0.82
CA SER A 61 14.59 -6.71 -2.15
C SER A 61 14.07 -8.15 -2.12
N TYR A 62 13.86 -8.72 -3.32
CA TYR A 62 13.29 -10.07 -3.50
C TYR A 62 11.90 -10.24 -2.86
N LEU A 63 11.06 -9.21 -2.89
CA LEU A 63 9.76 -9.18 -2.18
C LEU A 63 8.74 -10.21 -2.66
N ASN A 64 8.92 -10.78 -3.86
CA ASN A 64 8.21 -11.99 -4.31
C ASN A 64 8.56 -13.27 -3.51
N ARG A 65 9.40 -13.15 -2.48
CA ARG A 65 9.81 -14.19 -1.53
C ARG A 65 9.50 -13.79 -0.08
N ALA A 66 8.79 -12.68 0.14
CA ALA A 66 8.36 -12.29 1.47
C ALA A 66 7.42 -13.38 2.03
N GLY A 67 7.72 -13.93 3.20
CA GLY A 67 7.05 -15.13 3.73
C GLY A 67 7.50 -16.47 3.15
N SER A 68 8.68 -16.57 2.51
CA SER A 68 9.15 -17.83 1.89
C SER A 68 9.30 -19.00 2.85
N GLN A 69 9.60 -18.75 4.14
CA GLN A 69 9.63 -19.78 5.18
C GLN A 69 8.25 -20.39 5.45
N GLN A 70 7.18 -19.74 4.96
CA GLN A 70 5.79 -20.13 5.12
C GLN A 70 5.13 -20.45 3.77
N GLY A 71 5.94 -20.72 2.73
CA GLY A 71 5.46 -21.24 1.44
C GLY A 71 5.28 -20.21 0.33
N ILE A 72 5.51 -18.90 0.58
CA ILE A 72 5.39 -17.88 -0.46
C ILE A 72 6.62 -17.87 -1.38
N ASN A 73 6.42 -18.24 -2.64
CA ASN A 73 7.49 -18.31 -3.64
C ASN A 73 6.95 -18.29 -5.08
N TYR A 74 7.08 -17.17 -5.80
CA TYR A 74 6.64 -17.06 -7.21
C TYR A 74 7.64 -16.30 -8.10
N ALA A 75 7.62 -16.44 -9.42
CA ALA A 75 8.67 -15.86 -10.26
C ALA A 75 8.75 -14.32 -10.13
N GLY A 76 9.96 -13.76 -10.09
CA GLY A 76 10.13 -12.29 -10.00
C GLY A 76 9.59 -11.55 -11.22
N ALA A 77 9.51 -12.22 -12.36
CA ALA A 77 8.84 -11.72 -13.56
C ALA A 77 7.34 -11.49 -13.33
N ASP A 78 6.72 -12.27 -12.44
CA ASP A 78 5.28 -12.20 -12.14
C ASP A 78 4.95 -11.15 -11.06
N LEU A 79 5.94 -10.59 -10.34
CA LEU A 79 5.69 -9.47 -9.42
C LEU A 79 5.19 -8.25 -10.19
N LYS A 80 3.94 -7.87 -9.87
CA LYS A 80 3.23 -6.72 -10.45
C LYS A 80 3.46 -5.46 -9.63
N ARG A 81 3.24 -5.54 -8.31
CA ARG A 81 3.46 -4.42 -7.38
C ARG A 81 3.66 -4.90 -5.95
N VAL A 82 4.22 -4.03 -5.11
CA VAL A 82 4.39 -4.23 -3.67
C VAL A 82 3.92 -3.01 -2.90
N GLU A 83 3.33 -3.26 -1.74
CA GLU A 83 3.02 -2.24 -0.75
C GLU A 83 3.45 -2.73 0.64
N ALA A 84 3.58 -1.80 1.59
CA ALA A 84 3.85 -2.10 2.98
C ALA A 84 2.91 -1.31 3.90
N ALA A 85 2.74 -1.82 5.12
CA ALA A 85 1.99 -1.18 6.19
C ALA A 85 2.71 -1.40 7.53
N VAL A 86 2.54 -0.48 8.47
CA VAL A 86 3.10 -0.59 9.82
C VAL A 86 1.96 -0.59 10.83
N SER A 87 1.95 -1.53 11.77
CA SER A 87 0.89 -1.56 12.79
C SER A 87 0.94 -0.30 13.66
N PRO A 88 -0.21 0.19 14.18
CA PRO A 88 -0.27 1.43 14.95
C PRO A 88 0.61 1.44 16.21
N ASP A 89 0.81 0.27 16.84
CA ASP A 89 1.71 0.05 17.97
C ASP A 89 3.19 -0.12 17.59
N TYR A 90 3.50 0.00 16.30
CA TYR A 90 4.82 -0.13 15.70
C TYR A 90 5.52 -1.47 15.98
N GLN A 91 4.76 -2.53 16.26
CA GLN A 91 5.33 -3.87 16.46
C GLN A 91 5.56 -4.61 15.15
N TYR A 92 4.66 -4.43 14.18
CA TYR A 92 4.61 -5.24 12.98
C TYR A 92 4.78 -4.42 11.70
N PHE A 93 5.42 -5.05 10.72
CA PHE A 93 5.59 -4.55 9.36
C PHE A 93 4.99 -5.57 8.39
N MET A 94 3.96 -5.17 7.65
CA MET A 94 3.37 -6.00 6.60
C MET A 94 4.06 -5.73 5.27
N ILE A 95 4.29 -6.79 4.51
CA ILE A 95 4.55 -6.73 3.08
C ILE A 95 3.36 -7.38 2.37
N ALA A 96 2.74 -6.62 1.47
CA ALA A 96 1.69 -7.08 0.58
C ALA A 96 2.20 -7.03 -0.87
N THR A 97 2.22 -8.16 -1.56
CA THR A 97 2.54 -8.20 -2.99
C THR A 97 1.37 -8.73 -3.81
N ILE A 98 1.28 -8.27 -5.05
CA ILE A 98 0.37 -8.80 -6.05
C ILE A 98 1.19 -9.34 -7.23
N ASP A 99 0.80 -10.51 -7.72
CA ASP A 99 1.34 -11.04 -8.98
C ASP A 99 0.48 -10.67 -10.20
N ARG A 100 0.99 -10.98 -11.39
CA ARG A 100 0.29 -10.72 -12.66
C ARG A 100 -1.00 -11.53 -12.84
N TYR A 101 -1.25 -12.52 -12.00
CA TYR A 101 -2.45 -13.36 -12.01
C TYR A 101 -3.44 -12.93 -10.92
N ASN A 102 -3.29 -11.70 -10.40
CA ASN A 102 -4.18 -11.12 -9.40
C ASN A 102 -4.21 -11.85 -8.05
N THR A 103 -3.21 -12.69 -7.77
CA THR A 103 -3.04 -13.32 -6.46
C THR A 103 -2.37 -12.35 -5.50
N GLY A 104 -2.91 -12.25 -4.28
CA GLY A 104 -2.34 -11.45 -3.19
C GLY A 104 -1.51 -12.31 -2.26
N TYR A 105 -0.34 -11.82 -1.85
CA TYR A 105 0.56 -12.49 -0.93
C TYR A 105 0.86 -11.54 0.22
N PHE A 106 0.65 -12.01 1.44
CA PHE A 106 0.75 -11.18 2.64
C PHE A 106 1.72 -11.82 3.63
N SER A 107 2.58 -11.01 4.22
CA SER A 107 3.55 -11.47 5.22
C SER A 107 3.77 -10.40 6.28
N ILE A 108 3.87 -10.82 7.54
CA ILE A 108 4.18 -9.99 8.69
C ILE A 108 5.60 -10.27 9.16
N TYR A 109 6.32 -9.21 9.48
CA TYR A 109 7.61 -9.21 10.14
C TYR A 109 7.51 -8.37 11.42
N TYR A 110 8.41 -8.58 12.37
CA TYR A 110 8.60 -7.57 13.41
C TYR A 110 9.23 -6.32 12.79
N LEU A 111 8.68 -5.15 13.09
CA LEU A 111 9.18 -3.89 12.55
C LEU A 111 10.63 -3.64 12.97
N ASP A 112 11.00 -4.03 14.18
CA ASP A 112 12.36 -3.83 14.70
C ASP A 112 13.40 -4.67 13.93
N ASP A 113 13.05 -5.89 13.50
CA ASP A 113 13.92 -6.73 12.68
C ASP A 113 14.13 -6.11 11.29
N ILE A 114 13.07 -5.57 10.68
CA ILE A 114 13.15 -4.84 9.41
C ILE A 114 14.08 -3.63 9.55
N ASN A 115 13.86 -2.80 10.57
CA ASN A 115 14.66 -1.60 10.78
C ASN A 115 16.12 -1.94 11.06
N THR A 116 16.39 -2.90 11.94
CA THR A 116 17.76 -3.34 12.25
C THR A 116 18.48 -3.85 11.01
N ALA A 117 17.80 -4.59 10.14
CA ALA A 117 18.38 -5.07 8.90
C ALA A 117 18.73 -3.92 7.94
N LEU A 118 17.85 -2.92 7.82
CA LEU A 118 18.07 -1.74 6.99
C LEU A 118 19.17 -0.83 7.55
N ASP A 119 19.23 -0.65 8.87
CA ASP A 119 20.31 0.07 9.57
C ASP A 119 21.68 -0.54 9.23
N ASN A 120 21.78 -1.86 9.28
CA ASN A 120 23.01 -2.59 9.01
C ASN A 120 23.40 -2.63 7.52
N ALA A 121 22.43 -2.46 6.61
CA ALA A 121 22.68 -2.53 5.17
C ALA A 121 23.25 -1.22 4.59
N GLY A 122 23.05 -0.09 5.26
CA GLY A 122 23.38 1.23 4.72
C GLY A 122 22.57 1.49 3.44
N VAL A 123 23.24 1.64 2.29
CA VAL A 123 22.55 1.81 0.99
C VAL A 123 22.44 0.50 0.19
N ASN A 124 22.88 -0.63 0.76
CA ASN A 124 22.69 -1.94 0.13
C ASN A 124 21.25 -2.41 0.30
N ASP A 125 20.82 -3.36 -0.54
CA ASP A 125 19.53 -4.01 -0.34
C ASP A 125 19.60 -5.13 0.71
N VAL A 126 18.51 -5.25 1.47
CA VAL A 126 18.25 -6.36 2.37
C VAL A 126 17.39 -7.37 1.63
N ASN A 127 17.94 -8.55 1.37
CA ASN A 127 17.17 -9.64 0.78
C ASN A 127 16.14 -10.16 1.80
N ILE A 128 14.85 -9.99 1.53
CA ILE A 128 13.79 -10.33 2.49
C ILE A 128 13.82 -11.79 2.97
N LYS A 129 14.42 -12.69 2.18
CA LYS A 129 14.58 -14.11 2.54
C LYS A 129 15.47 -14.35 3.75
N THR A 130 16.34 -13.39 4.10
CA THR A 130 17.20 -13.49 5.28
C THR A 130 16.47 -13.11 6.55
N LEU A 131 15.27 -12.52 6.45
CA LEU A 131 14.44 -12.13 7.58
C LEU A 131 13.34 -13.18 7.81
N THR A 132 13.06 -13.47 9.07
CA THR A 132 12.05 -14.45 9.46
C THR A 132 10.69 -13.76 9.53
N SER A 133 9.73 -14.23 8.74
CA SER A 133 8.34 -13.77 8.86
C SER A 133 7.67 -14.39 10.10
N VAL A 134 6.85 -13.59 10.79
CA VAL A 134 5.99 -14.02 11.89
C VAL A 134 4.88 -14.90 11.37
N LYS A 135 4.18 -14.44 10.33
CA LYS A 135 3.05 -15.13 9.69
C LYS A 135 2.89 -14.65 8.25
N ALA A 136 2.39 -15.50 7.38
CA ALA A 136 2.21 -15.22 5.96
C ALA A 136 1.12 -16.13 5.37
N PHE A 137 0.42 -15.65 4.36
CA PHE A 137 -0.59 -16.43 3.64
C PHE A 137 -0.82 -15.87 2.23
N ILE A 138 -1.58 -16.63 1.44
CA ILE A 138 -1.86 -16.35 0.04
C ILE A 138 -3.37 -16.23 -0.12
N ILE A 139 -3.84 -15.23 -0.86
CA ILE A 139 -5.23 -15.09 -1.29
C ILE A 139 -5.29 -15.21 -2.82
N PRO A 140 -5.69 -16.38 -3.34
CA PRO A 140 -5.96 -16.55 -4.77
C PRO A 140 -7.04 -15.56 -5.25
N SER A 141 -6.91 -15.04 -6.48
CA SER A 141 -7.88 -14.09 -7.06
C SER A 141 -8.19 -12.88 -6.17
N PHE A 142 -7.23 -12.43 -5.37
CA PHE A 142 -7.37 -11.30 -4.45
C PHE A 142 -7.89 -10.04 -5.15
N VAL A 143 -7.27 -9.64 -6.25
CA VAL A 143 -7.70 -8.45 -6.99
C VAL A 143 -9.05 -8.66 -7.65
N ASP A 144 -9.38 -9.87 -8.10
CA ASP A 144 -10.68 -10.13 -8.74
C ASP A 144 -11.85 -9.98 -7.73
N ASN A 145 -11.62 -10.34 -6.46
CA ASN A 145 -12.61 -10.21 -5.40
C ASN A 145 -12.78 -8.78 -4.88
N ILE A 146 -11.73 -7.95 -4.98
CA ILE A 146 -11.72 -6.58 -4.44
C ILE A 146 -11.92 -5.52 -5.54
N GLY A 147 -11.34 -5.68 -6.71
CA GLY A 147 -11.29 -4.65 -7.75
C GLY A 147 -10.04 -3.78 -7.65
N SER A 148 -10.11 -2.54 -8.14
CA SER A 148 -8.98 -1.61 -8.10
C SER A 148 -8.62 -1.26 -6.66
N ILE A 149 -7.43 -1.65 -6.23
CA ILE A 149 -6.95 -1.46 -4.85
C ILE A 149 -6.09 -0.20 -4.77
N GLN A 150 -6.43 0.60 -3.78
CA GLN A 150 -5.92 1.96 -3.57
C GLN A 150 -5.21 2.15 -2.23
N GLY A 151 -4.97 1.10 -1.45
CA GLY A 151 -4.25 1.21 -0.19
C GLY A 151 -4.37 -0.03 0.67
N TYR A 152 -3.43 -0.18 1.60
CA TYR A 152 -3.37 -1.26 2.57
C TYR A 152 -3.03 -0.71 3.94
N ASP A 153 -3.60 -1.31 4.98
CA ASP A 153 -3.07 -1.16 6.33
C ASP A 153 -3.40 -2.39 7.21
N ILE A 154 -2.87 -2.45 8.42
CA ILE A 154 -3.08 -3.51 9.41
C ILE A 154 -3.43 -2.94 10.79
N ASP A 155 -4.12 -3.71 11.62
CA ASP A 155 -4.36 -3.33 13.01
C ASP A 155 -3.21 -3.71 13.96
N ASN A 156 -3.34 -3.29 15.21
CA ASN A 156 -2.52 -3.80 16.31
C ASN A 156 -2.65 -5.32 16.42
N GLY A 157 -1.52 -6.01 16.61
CA GLY A 157 -1.48 -7.48 16.57
C GLY A 157 -1.55 -8.09 15.16
N ALA A 158 -1.71 -7.28 14.11
CA ALA A 158 -1.82 -7.70 12.72
C ALA A 158 -2.89 -8.80 12.50
N ASN A 159 -4.03 -8.67 13.16
CA ASN A 159 -5.15 -9.62 13.09
C ASN A 159 -6.06 -9.38 11.89
N TYR A 160 -6.05 -8.15 11.35
CA TYR A 160 -6.82 -7.77 10.18
C TYR A 160 -5.99 -6.95 9.20
N ILE A 161 -6.29 -7.14 7.91
CA ILE A 161 -5.81 -6.29 6.82
C ILE A 161 -6.97 -5.41 6.37
N TYR A 162 -6.71 -4.13 6.17
CA TYR A 162 -7.65 -3.15 5.62
C TYR A 162 -7.21 -2.80 4.21
N VAL A 163 -8.15 -2.75 3.29
CA VAL A 163 -7.90 -2.45 1.87
C VAL A 163 -8.92 -1.45 1.38
N SER A 164 -8.48 -0.28 0.91
CA SER A 164 -9.36 0.65 0.18
C SER A 164 -9.43 0.25 -1.29
N SER A 165 -10.61 0.39 -1.88
CA SER A 165 -10.83 0.06 -3.28
C SER A 165 -11.77 1.03 -3.97
N GLN A 166 -11.30 1.55 -5.10
CA GLN A 166 -12.06 2.34 -6.07
C GLN A 166 -11.30 2.36 -7.41
N HIS A 167 -11.98 2.28 -8.54
CA HIS A 167 -11.38 2.62 -9.83
C HIS A 167 -11.17 4.14 -9.96
N SER A 168 -10.22 4.55 -10.79
CA SER A 168 -10.01 5.96 -11.13
C SER A 168 -11.27 6.56 -11.78
N PRO A 169 -11.38 7.90 -11.84
CA PRO A 169 -12.45 8.57 -12.58
C PRO A 169 -12.59 8.05 -14.02
N GLY A 170 -13.82 8.05 -14.54
CA GLY A 170 -14.15 7.64 -15.91
C GLY A 170 -14.42 6.15 -16.14
N TYR A 171 -14.30 5.30 -15.13
CA TYR A 171 -14.74 3.90 -15.19
C TYR A 171 -16.25 3.77 -14.97
N GLU A 172 -16.89 2.82 -15.66
CA GLU A 172 -18.31 2.49 -15.45
C GLU A 172 -18.58 1.88 -14.06
N ASP A 173 -17.61 1.09 -13.55
CA ASP A 173 -17.67 0.53 -12.20
C ASP A 173 -17.18 1.55 -11.16
N ILE A 174 -18.14 2.20 -10.52
CA ILE A 174 -17.92 3.16 -9.43
C ILE A 174 -17.82 2.50 -8.05
N SER A 175 -17.67 1.18 -7.96
CA SER A 175 -17.59 0.44 -6.70
C SER A 175 -16.58 1.07 -5.75
N ARG A 176 -17.08 1.68 -4.67
CA ARG A 176 -16.30 2.29 -3.58
C ARG A 176 -16.44 1.46 -2.34
N LYS A 177 -15.34 0.89 -1.85
CA LYS A 177 -15.39 0.09 -0.63
C LYS A 177 -14.10 0.07 0.17
N ILE A 178 -14.26 -0.26 1.44
CA ILE A 178 -13.18 -0.71 2.32
C ILE A 178 -13.44 -2.16 2.65
N VAL A 179 -12.42 -2.99 2.51
CA VAL A 179 -12.45 -4.41 2.82
C VAL A 179 -11.62 -4.63 4.07
N LYS A 180 -12.17 -5.32 5.06
CA LYS A 180 -11.47 -5.78 6.26
C LYS A 180 -11.38 -7.30 6.21
N ILE A 181 -10.16 -7.80 6.18
CA ILE A 181 -9.83 -9.20 5.94
C ILE A 181 -9.21 -9.76 7.22
N PRO A 182 -9.85 -10.74 7.88
CA PRO A 182 -9.21 -11.46 8.98
C PRO A 182 -7.91 -12.12 8.49
N TRP A 183 -6.84 -12.03 9.27
CA TRP A 183 -5.55 -12.60 8.88
C TRP A 183 -5.67 -14.10 8.62
N GLY A 184 -5.17 -14.55 7.47
CA GLY A 184 -5.25 -15.95 7.04
C GLY A 184 -6.54 -16.32 6.32
N SER A 185 -7.54 -15.43 6.28
CA SER A 185 -8.78 -15.66 5.54
C SER A 185 -8.56 -15.56 4.04
N GLN A 186 -8.82 -16.65 3.33
CA GLN A 186 -8.74 -16.71 1.87
C GLN A 186 -10.11 -16.61 1.20
N ASN A 187 -11.19 -16.76 1.97
CA ASN A 187 -12.55 -16.82 1.48
C ASN A 187 -13.25 -15.45 1.64
N PRO A 188 -13.64 -14.78 0.55
CA PRO A 188 -14.31 -13.48 0.63
C PRO A 188 -15.60 -13.44 1.47
N SER A 189 -16.25 -14.58 1.72
CA SER A 189 -17.44 -14.62 2.59
C SER A 189 -17.12 -14.37 4.08
N GLU A 190 -15.85 -14.40 4.46
CA GLU A 190 -15.37 -14.14 5.82
C GLU A 190 -14.89 -12.69 6.00
N TRP A 191 -14.94 -11.87 4.95
CA TRP A 191 -14.46 -10.50 4.96
C TRP A 191 -15.61 -9.53 5.22
N ASP A 192 -15.30 -8.43 5.90
CA ASP A 192 -16.26 -7.34 6.08
C ASP A 192 -16.05 -6.30 4.97
N PHE A 193 -17.16 -5.81 4.41
CA PHE A 193 -17.16 -4.79 3.35
C PHE A 193 -17.94 -3.56 3.80
N VAL A 194 -17.29 -2.40 3.93
CA VAL A 194 -17.99 -1.10 3.97
C VAL A 194 -18.17 -0.62 2.55
N ARG A 195 -19.39 -0.61 2.05
CA ARG A 195 -19.75 -0.01 0.75
C ARG A 195 -20.02 1.48 0.92
N LEU A 196 -19.38 2.29 0.09
CA LEU A 196 -19.38 3.76 0.18
C LEU A 196 -20.01 4.41 -1.07
N ASP A 197 -20.59 3.62 -1.96
CA ASP A 197 -21.17 4.05 -3.24
C ASP A 197 -22.24 5.14 -3.08
N SER A 198 -23.06 5.04 -2.03
CA SER A 198 -24.17 5.96 -1.75
C SER A 198 -23.90 6.88 -0.56
N ASN A 199 -22.65 6.96 -0.07
CA ASN A 199 -22.32 7.74 1.12
C ASN A 199 -22.52 9.24 0.87
N SER A 200 -23.45 9.86 1.60
CA SER A 200 -23.81 11.27 1.40
C SER A 200 -22.70 12.24 1.79
N THR A 201 -21.82 11.89 2.73
CA THR A 201 -20.68 12.72 3.14
C THR A 201 -19.63 12.76 2.04
N ILE A 202 -19.27 11.61 1.45
CA ILE A 202 -18.32 11.58 0.34
C ILE A 202 -18.91 12.28 -0.88
N ASN A 203 -20.22 12.17 -1.10
CA ASN A 203 -20.94 12.76 -2.22
C ASN A 203 -21.49 14.18 -1.93
N SER A 204 -21.06 14.85 -0.85
CA SER A 204 -21.73 16.08 -0.39
C SER A 204 -21.39 17.34 -1.20
N PHE A 205 -20.36 17.29 -2.05
CA PHE A 205 -19.86 18.47 -2.75
C PHE A 205 -20.72 18.80 -3.97
N SER A 206 -21.22 20.02 -4.03
CA SER A 206 -21.91 20.56 -5.20
C SER A 206 -20.93 20.76 -6.35
N GLY A 207 -21.19 20.13 -7.49
CA GLY A 207 -20.34 20.21 -8.69
C GLY A 207 -20.23 18.86 -9.38
N ASN A 208 -19.56 18.84 -10.53
CA ASN A 208 -19.30 17.62 -11.28
C ASN A 208 -17.97 17.00 -10.81
N TYR A 209 -17.97 16.43 -9.61
CA TYR A 209 -16.80 15.79 -9.02
C TYR A 209 -16.90 14.26 -9.09
N GLN A 210 -15.82 13.62 -9.54
CA GLN A 210 -15.61 12.19 -9.32
C GLN A 210 -14.54 11.98 -8.26
N THR A 211 -14.69 10.93 -7.46
CA THR A 211 -13.72 10.60 -6.40
C THR A 211 -12.72 9.57 -6.86
N GLU A 212 -11.57 9.52 -6.20
CA GLU A 212 -10.65 8.38 -6.18
C GLU A 212 -10.23 8.13 -4.73
N PHE A 213 -10.16 6.87 -4.30
CA PHE A 213 -9.56 6.52 -3.02
C PHE A 213 -8.06 6.47 -3.22
N GLU A 214 -7.29 6.98 -2.25
CA GLU A 214 -5.83 7.13 -2.38
C GLU A 214 -5.05 6.38 -1.29
N SER A 215 -5.69 6.09 -0.16
CA SER A 215 -5.13 5.27 0.92
C SER A 215 -6.18 4.86 1.95
N VAL A 216 -5.85 3.84 2.74
CA VAL A 216 -6.50 3.53 4.01
C VAL A 216 -5.43 3.53 5.09
N GLN A 217 -5.74 4.06 6.28
CA GLN A 217 -4.82 4.07 7.42
C GLN A 217 -5.54 3.65 8.70
N VAL A 218 -4.91 2.84 9.53
CA VAL A 218 -5.35 2.44 10.86
C VAL A 218 -4.48 3.21 11.85
N ILE A 219 -5.10 4.09 12.64
CA ILE A 219 -4.40 4.92 13.63
C ILE A 219 -5.23 4.92 14.91
N ASP A 220 -4.62 4.53 16.04
CA ASP A 220 -5.27 4.46 17.35
C ASP A 220 -6.60 3.67 17.33
N ASN A 221 -6.61 2.51 16.64
CA ASN A 221 -7.80 1.67 16.39
C ASN A 221 -8.92 2.34 15.58
N ASN A 222 -8.63 3.43 14.88
CA ASN A 222 -9.56 4.08 13.96
C ASN A 222 -9.11 3.85 12.53
N VAL A 223 -10.06 3.63 11.62
CA VAL A 223 -9.79 3.53 10.19
C VAL A 223 -10.02 4.90 9.55
N TRP A 224 -9.07 5.36 8.76
CA TRP A 224 -9.09 6.61 8.02
C TRP A 224 -8.95 6.33 6.53
N LEU A 225 -9.68 7.07 5.71
CA LEU A 225 -9.70 6.94 4.26
C LEU A 225 -9.34 8.28 3.63
N THR A 226 -8.33 8.29 2.76
CA THR A 226 -8.01 9.46 1.94
C THR A 226 -8.79 9.38 0.62
N VAL A 227 -9.49 10.45 0.29
CA VAL A 227 -10.30 10.58 -0.92
C VAL A 227 -9.88 11.82 -1.70
N ALA A 228 -9.43 11.61 -2.93
CA ALA A 228 -9.21 12.64 -3.92
C ALA A 228 -10.52 12.97 -4.66
N TYR A 229 -10.68 14.24 -5.01
CA TYR A 229 -11.81 14.75 -5.79
C TYR A 229 -11.29 15.39 -7.07
N HIS A 230 -11.80 14.91 -8.20
CA HIS A 230 -11.43 15.30 -9.55
C HIS A 230 -12.54 16.15 -10.15
N ASP A 231 -12.18 17.34 -10.62
CA ASP A 231 -13.11 18.23 -11.31
C ASP A 231 -13.28 17.78 -12.77
N MET A 232 -14.44 17.19 -13.06
CA MET A 232 -14.77 16.62 -14.37
C MET A 232 -15.19 17.67 -15.40
N ASP A 233 -15.34 18.94 -14.99
CA ASP A 233 -15.57 20.04 -15.94
C ASP A 233 -14.24 20.53 -16.55
N THR A 234 -13.10 20.06 -16.04
CA THR A 234 -11.78 20.30 -16.63
C THR A 234 -11.43 19.22 -17.64
N SER A 235 -10.74 19.60 -18.73
CA SER A 235 -10.31 18.64 -19.77
C SER A 235 -9.25 17.64 -19.29
N THR A 236 -8.73 17.80 -18.07
CA THR A 236 -7.68 16.97 -17.48
C THR A 236 -8.13 16.21 -16.24
N ASN A 237 -9.42 16.29 -15.85
CA ASN A 237 -9.95 15.70 -14.61
C ASN A 237 -9.05 15.98 -13.40
N LEU A 238 -8.66 17.25 -13.24
CA LEU A 238 -7.65 17.65 -12.26
C LEU A 238 -8.12 17.32 -10.84
N THR A 239 -7.24 16.71 -10.03
CA THR A 239 -7.46 16.61 -8.58
C THR A 239 -7.45 18.01 -7.97
N VAL A 240 -8.60 18.46 -7.46
CA VAL A 240 -8.76 19.79 -6.87
C VAL A 240 -8.85 19.77 -5.35
N MET A 241 -9.10 18.60 -4.75
CA MET A 241 -9.26 18.47 -3.31
C MET A 241 -8.91 17.07 -2.83
N ASN A 242 -8.31 16.99 -1.64
CA ASN A 242 -8.12 15.75 -0.90
C ASN A 242 -8.79 15.89 0.48
N ARG A 243 -9.50 14.86 0.91
CA ARG A 243 -10.17 14.80 2.23
C ARG A 243 -9.81 13.50 2.93
N ILE A 244 -9.66 13.57 4.24
CA ILE A 244 -9.47 12.40 5.09
C ILE A 244 -10.76 12.19 5.88
N TYR A 245 -11.33 10.99 5.77
CA TYR A 245 -12.55 10.61 6.47
C TYR A 245 -12.26 9.54 7.50
N LYS A 246 -12.84 9.66 8.69
CA LYS A 246 -12.90 8.57 9.66
C LYS A 246 -14.00 7.59 9.25
N ILE A 247 -13.68 6.30 9.23
CA ILE A 247 -14.61 5.23 8.88
C ILE A 247 -15.18 4.63 10.17
N SER A 248 -16.50 4.50 10.23
CA SER A 248 -17.21 3.79 11.28
C SER A 248 -17.83 2.51 10.70
N TRP A 249 -17.58 1.38 11.36
CA TRP A 249 -18.21 0.10 11.09
C TRP A 249 -19.51 -0.04 11.88
#